data_AF-A0A1E5W4C5-F1
#
_entry.id   AF-A0A1E5W4C5-F1
#
_cell.length_a   1.000
_cell.length_b   1.000
_cell.length_c   1.000
_cell.angle_alpha   90.00
_cell.angle_beta   90.00
_cell.angle_gamma   90.00
#
_symmetry.space_group_name_H-M   'P 1'
#
loop_
_entity.id
_entity.type
_entity.pdbx_description
1 polymer ?
#
loop_
_entity_poly.entity_id
_entity_poly.type
_entity_poly.pdbx_seq_one_letter_code
_entity_poly.pdbx_strand_id
1 'polypeptide(L)'
;MADLPGYPDNVRRDARGGYWVALNQEKARLDATAAPVKHLVGVRLGADGEEVEELTAAKGVTLSDVAEKDGQLWLGSVELDYVGVVY
;
A
#
# COMPACT_ATOMS: atom_id res chain seq x y z
N MET A 1 -15.70 7.05 -4.91
CA MET A 1 -15.31 6.80 -3.51
C MET A 1 -14.94 5.33 -3.46
N ALA A 2 -13.79 5.00 -2.88
CA ALA A 2 -13.31 3.63 -2.78
C ALA A 2 -13.22 3.25 -1.30
N ASP A 3 -13.79 2.11 -0.94
CA ASP A 3 -13.65 1.54 0.38
C ASP A 3 -12.33 0.77 0.44
N LEU A 4 -11.51 1.01 1.47
CA LEU A 4 -10.18 0.42 1.58
C LEU A 4 -10.07 -0.48 2.81
N PRO A 5 -9.31 -1.59 2.73
CA PRO A 5 -9.11 -2.53 3.84
C PRO A 5 -8.16 -1.99 4.94
N GLY A 6 -7.87 -0.69 4.96
CA GLY A 6 -6.97 -0.05 5.91
C GLY A 6 -6.98 1.47 5.78
N TYR A 7 -6.08 2.12 6.50
CA TYR A 7 -5.96 3.57 6.47
C TYR A 7 -5.09 4.01 5.29
N PRO A 8 -5.64 4.72 4.29
CA PRO A 8 -4.84 5.22 3.19
C PRO A 8 -3.79 6.21 3.67
N ASP A 9 -2.60 6.12 3.09
CA ASP A 9 -1.53 7.10 3.17
C ASP A 9 -1.40 7.79 1.79
N ASN A 10 -0.27 7.68 1.10
CA ASN A 10 -0.11 8.27 -0.23
C ASN A 10 -0.86 7.50 -1.34
N VAL A 11 -1.34 8.26 -2.32
CA VAL A 11 -1.99 7.77 -3.54
C VAL A 11 -1.15 8.17 -4.76
N ARG A 12 -0.79 7.20 -5.59
CA ARG A 12 0.05 7.39 -6.80
C ARG A 12 -0.65 6.80 -8.01
N ARG A 13 -0.76 7.57 -9.09
CA ARG A 13 -1.27 7.04 -10.36
C ARG A 13 -0.28 6.05 -10.96
N ASP A 14 -0.76 4.94 -11.52
CA ASP A 14 0.06 4.00 -12.27
C ASP A 14 -0.07 4.18 -13.80
N ALA A 15 0.77 3.45 -14.55
CA ALA A 15 0.78 3.49 -16.00
C ALA A 15 -0.43 2.79 -16.65
N ARG A 16 -1.19 2.01 -15.87
CA ARG A 16 -2.35 1.21 -16.31
C ARG A 16 -3.66 1.99 -16.17
N GLY A 17 -3.60 3.27 -15.77
CA GLY A 17 -4.76 4.14 -15.62
C GLY A 17 -5.47 4.06 -14.27
N GLY A 18 -4.91 3.29 -13.33
CA GLY A 18 -5.39 3.16 -11.96
C GLY A 18 -4.50 3.91 -10.96
N TYR A 19 -4.57 3.48 -9.70
CA TYR A 19 -3.80 4.07 -8.61
C TYR A 19 -3.25 3.01 -7.66
N TRP A 20 -2.00 3.16 -7.24
CA TRP A 20 -1.50 2.54 -6.02
C TRP A 20 -1.82 3.42 -4.81
N VAL A 21 -2.22 2.77 -3.72
CA VAL A 21 -2.48 3.40 -2.43
C VAL A 21 -1.67 2.66 -1.37
N ALA A 22 -0.76 3.36 -0.68
CA ALA A 22 -0.07 2.81 0.49
C ALA A 22 -1.04 2.78 1.69
N LEU A 23 -0.91 1.78 2.57
CA LEU A 23 -1.76 1.63 3.76
C LEU A 23 -0.97 1.80 5.05
N ASN A 24 -1.33 2.81 5.84
CA ASN A 24 -0.72 3.12 7.13
C ASN A 24 -1.15 2.12 8.21
N GLN A 25 -0.17 1.35 8.71
CA GLN A 25 -0.39 0.31 9.71
C GLN A 25 -0.34 0.80 11.16
N GLU A 26 0.32 1.93 11.44
CA GLU A 26 0.34 2.50 12.79
C GLU A 26 -1.06 2.92 13.20
N LYS A 27 -1.80 3.57 12.29
CA LYS A 27 -3.19 3.94 12.49
C LYS A 27 -4.10 2.71 12.59
N ALA A 28 -3.85 1.68 11.79
CA ALA A 28 -4.58 0.41 11.87
C ALA A 28 -4.43 -0.28 13.23
N ARG A 29 -3.22 -0.25 13.83
CA ARG A 29 -2.95 -0.86 15.14
C ARG A 29 -3.63 -0.14 16.30
N LEU A 30 -3.79 1.18 16.21
CA LEU A 30 -4.48 1.95 17.25
C LEU A 30 -5.96 1.56 17.37
N ASP A 31 -6.57 1.10 16.26
CA ASP A 31 -7.99 0.78 16.19
C ASP A 31 -8.30 -0.73 16.24
N ALA A 32 -7.27 -1.59 16.31
CA ALA A 32 -7.43 -3.04 16.20
C ALA A 32 -7.42 -3.77 17.56
N THR A 33 -8.43 -4.62 17.81
CA THR A 33 -8.49 -5.52 18.97
C THR A 33 -7.83 -6.89 18.70
N ALA A 34 -7.50 -7.19 17.44
CA ALA A 34 -6.76 -8.38 17.02
C ALA A 34 -5.86 -8.06 15.82
N ALA A 35 -4.71 -8.74 15.72
CA ALA A 35 -3.79 -8.54 14.61
C ALA A 35 -4.41 -9.05 13.29
N PRO A 36 -4.26 -8.31 12.16
CA PRO A 36 -4.79 -8.75 10.88
C PRO A 36 -4.11 -10.05 10.40
N VAL A 37 -4.89 -10.89 9.71
CA VAL A 37 -4.46 -12.21 9.19
C VAL A 37 -3.38 -12.05 8.11
N LYS A 38 -3.43 -10.95 7.34
CA LYS A 38 -2.47 -10.56 6.31
C LYS A 38 -1.92 -9.18 6.63
N HIS A 39 -0.61 -9.00 6.48
CA HIS A 39 0.06 -7.71 6.69
C HIS A 39 0.04 -6.92 5.38
N LEU A 40 -1.11 -6.31 5.11
CA LEU A 40 -1.38 -5.53 3.92
C LEU A 40 -0.75 -4.14 4.04
N VAL A 41 0.04 -3.73 3.06
CA VAL A 41 0.79 -2.46 3.07
C VAL A 41 0.46 -1.56 1.89
N GLY A 42 -0.32 -2.06 0.93
CA GLY A 42 -0.84 -1.27 -0.18
C GLY A 42 -1.93 -2.03 -0.93
N VAL A 43 -2.66 -1.30 -1.75
CA VAL A 43 -3.61 -1.84 -2.72
C VAL A 43 -3.49 -1.08 -4.03
N ARG A 44 -3.80 -1.74 -5.15
CA ARG A 44 -4.03 -1.07 -6.42
C ARG A 44 -5.52 -0.97 -6.68
N LEU A 45 -5.94 0.22 -7.08
CA LEU A 45 -7.27 0.51 -7.55
C LEU A 45 -7.27 0.58 -9.08
N GLY A 46 -8.34 0.08 -9.69
CA GLY A 46 -8.65 0.32 -11.09
C GLY A 46 -9.08 1.76 -11.36
N ALA A 47 -9.42 2.04 -12.61
CA ALA A 47 -9.82 3.39 -13.03
C ALA A 47 -11.13 3.85 -12.34
N ASP A 48 -12.00 2.91 -11.96
CA ASP A 48 -13.30 3.19 -11.34
C ASP A 48 -13.23 3.15 -9.80
N GLY A 49 -12.04 2.90 -9.24
CA GLY A 49 -11.78 2.86 -7.80
C GLY A 49 -12.05 1.51 -7.14
N GLU A 50 -12.28 0.45 -7.92
CA GLU A 50 -12.36 -0.92 -7.44
C GLU A 50 -10.97 -1.46 -7.09
N GLU A 51 -10.85 -2.21 -6.00
CA GLU A 51 -9.59 -2.87 -5.64
C GLU A 51 -9.32 -4.02 -6.63
N VAL A 52 -8.15 -3.98 -7.27
CA VAL A 52 -7.72 -4.96 -8.28
C VAL A 52 -6.45 -5.71 -7.88
N GLU A 53 -5.71 -5.23 -6.89
CA GLU A 53 -4.44 -5.83 -6.47
C GLU A 53 -4.16 -5.54 -4.99
N GLU A 54 -3.63 -6.52 -4.26
CA GLU A 54 -3.16 -6.38 -2.88
C GLU A 54 -1.63 -6.42 -2.84
N LEU A 55 -1.00 -5.54 -2.06
CA LEU A 55 0.42 -5.59 -1.74
C LEU A 55 0.60 -5.96 -0.26
N THR A 56 1.22 -7.11 0.00
CA THR A 56 1.53 -7.59 1.35
C THR A 56 3.03 -7.59 1.61
N ALA A 57 3.42 -7.39 2.86
CA ALA A 57 4.82 -7.46 3.30
C ALA A 57 4.98 -8.33 4.54
N ALA A 58 6.24 -8.60 4.93
CA ALA A 58 6.53 -9.23 6.21
C ALA A 58 6.03 -8.37 7.37
N LYS A 59 5.65 -9.01 8.49
CA LYS A 59 5.22 -8.29 9.70
C LYS A 59 6.28 -7.27 10.12
N GLY A 60 5.83 -6.06 10.42
CA GLY A 60 6.70 -4.96 10.85
C GLY A 60 7.23 -4.09 9.72
N VAL A 61 7.03 -4.46 8.45
CA VAL A 61 7.32 -3.56 7.33
C VAL A 61 6.18 -2.54 7.22
N THR A 62 6.49 -1.25 7.32
CA THR A 62 5.53 -0.17 7.05
C THR A 62 5.93 0.53 5.76
N LEU A 63 4.93 0.87 4.92
CA LEU A 63 5.13 1.67 3.72
C LEU A 63 4.30 2.94 3.84
N SER A 64 4.90 4.05 3.40
CA SER A 64 4.23 5.34 3.28
C SER A 64 3.95 5.69 1.82
N ASP A 65 4.65 5.06 0.87
CA ASP A 65 4.48 5.33 -0.56
C ASP A 65 4.72 4.07 -1.40
N VAL A 66 3.95 3.93 -2.48
CA VAL A 66 4.07 2.87 -3.49
C VAL A 66 3.87 3.51 -4.85
N ALA A 67 4.91 3.48 -5.69
CA ALA A 67 4.85 4.02 -7.04
C ALA A 67 5.21 2.96 -8.08
N GLU A 68 4.42 2.87 -9.15
CA GLU A 68 4.71 1.99 -10.28
C GLU A 68 5.42 2.75 -11.39
N LYS A 69 6.56 2.23 -11.84
CA LYS A 69 7.30 2.78 -12.98
C LYS A 69 8.05 1.66 -13.69
N ASP A 70 7.92 1.61 -15.01
CA ASP A 70 8.63 0.66 -15.88
C ASP A 70 8.45 -0.82 -15.46
N GLY A 71 7.24 -1.16 -14.99
CA GLY A 71 6.90 -2.51 -14.52
C GLY A 71 7.44 -2.85 -13.13
N GLN A 72 8.00 -1.88 -12.41
CA GLN A 72 8.52 -2.06 -11.05
C GLN A 72 7.71 -1.25 -10.05
N LEU A 73 7.56 -1.78 -8.83
CA LEU A 73 7.07 -1.01 -7.69
C LEU A 73 8.24 -0.47 -6.87
N TRP A 74 8.18 0.82 -6.60
CA TRP A 74 9.11 1.56 -5.75
C TRP A 74 8.42 1.83 -4.42
N LEU A 75 9.00 1.30 -3.35
CA LEU A 75 8.40 1.23 -2.02
C LEU A 75 9.14 2.18 -1.08
N GLY A 76 8.46 3.24 -0.65
CA GLY A 76 8.97 4.23 0.30
C GLY A 76 8.47 3.95 1.71
N SER A 77 9.36 4.09 2.70
CA SER A 77 9.04 3.97 4.12
C SER A 77 9.71 5.11 4.89
N VAL A 78 9.04 5.59 5.94
CA VAL A 78 9.63 6.52 6.92
C VAL A 78 10.49 5.80 7.96
N GLU A 79 10.41 4.47 8.05
CA GLU A 79 11.13 3.66 9.05
C GLU A 79 12.39 2.99 8.50
N LEU A 80 12.55 2.92 7.18
CA LEU A 80 13.68 2.27 6.52
C LEU A 80 14.66 3.30 5.95
N ASP A 81 15.94 2.97 5.95
CA ASP A 81 17.02 3.80 5.39
C ASP A 81 17.31 3.49 3.91
N TYR A 82 16.43 2.73 3.26
CA TYR A 82 16.51 2.36 1.85
C TYR A 82 15.14 2.37 1.16
N VAL A 83 15.16 2.40 -0.17
CA VAL A 83 13.97 2.24 -1.02
C VAL A 83 13.84 0.78 -1.43
N GLY A 84 12.66 0.18 -1.23
CA GLY A 84 12.37 -1.16 -1.75
C GLY A 84 12.03 -1.11 -3.24
N VAL A 85 12.47 -2.11 -4.00
CA VAL A 85 12.10 -2.26 -5.42
C VAL A 85 11.69 -3.70 -5.68
N VAL A 86 10.50 -3.90 -6.24
CA VAL A 86 9.96 -5.23 -6.62
C VAL A 86 9.42 -5.22 -8.05
N TYR A 87 9.36 -6.39 -8.68
CA TYR A 87 8.91 -6.61 -10.06
C TYR A 87 7.58 -7.38 -10.08
#